data_AF-K2DAA7-F1
#
_entry.id   AF-K2DAA7-F1
#
_cell.length_a   1.000
_cell.length_b   1.000
_cell.length_c   1.000
_cell.angle_alpha   90.00
_cell.angle_beta   90.00
_cell.angle_gamma   90.00
#
_symmetry.space_group_name_H-M   'P 1'
#
loop_
_entity.id
_entity.type
_entity.pdbx_description
1 polymer ?
#
loop_
_entity_poly.entity_id
_entity_poly.type
_entity_poly.pdbx_seq_one_letter_code
_entity_poly.pdbx_strand_id
1 'polypeptide(L)'
;MIPKVSLQDIVFEVMKMTSFHKHFVHAVNQKPLEDPEEIKTLIFAIMGIGTNVGLTKIAESLNDISYKQLAYMSDWWIFDDNLQNVQASMVNYQLKDPFTNFWGDGSTSSSDGMRVNTIDSIDAGFSHKLGQKKIITLHKFINDK
;
A
#
# COMPACT_ATOMS: atom_id res chain seq x y z
N MET A 1 -1.98 24.25 -11.58
CA MET A 1 -2.98 23.65 -10.67
C MET A 1 -2.84 22.15 -10.79
N ILE A 2 -2.63 21.42 -9.70
CA ILE A 2 -2.52 19.95 -9.75
C ILE A 2 -3.95 19.39 -9.93
N PRO A 3 -4.22 18.51 -10.90
CA PRO A 3 -5.55 17.94 -11.10
C PRO A 3 -6.00 17.15 -9.87
N LYS A 4 -7.31 17.20 -9.57
CA LYS A 4 -7.90 16.31 -8.56
C LYS A 4 -7.99 14.91 -9.15
N VAL A 5 -7.04 14.05 -8.78
CA VAL A 5 -7.02 12.64 -9.18
C VAL A 5 -7.43 11.79 -7.98
N SER A 6 -8.20 10.72 -8.21
CA SER A 6 -8.56 9.80 -7.13
C SER A 6 -7.35 8.95 -6.73
N LEU A 7 -7.28 8.53 -5.47
CA LEU A 7 -6.21 7.63 -5.01
C LEU A 7 -6.22 6.31 -5.80
N GLN A 8 -7.41 5.83 -6.16
CA GLN A 8 -7.60 4.59 -6.91
C GLN A 8 -6.92 4.69 -8.27
N ASP A 9 -7.16 5.77 -9.00
CA ASP A 9 -6.55 6.01 -10.32
C ASP A 9 -5.02 6.01 -10.23
N ILE A 10 -4.47 6.69 -9.21
CA ILE A 10 -3.01 6.75 -8.98
C ILE A 10 -2.45 5.35 -8.73
N VAL A 11 -3.10 4.55 -7.87
CA VAL A 11 -2.61 3.20 -7.55
C VAL A 11 -2.68 2.29 -8.78
N PHE A 12 -3.75 2.36 -9.57
CA PHE A 12 -3.87 1.61 -10.82
C PHE A 12 -2.85 2.06 -11.88
N GLU A 13 -2.55 3.36 -11.95
CA GLU A 13 -1.52 3.89 -12.83
C GLU A 13 -0.13 3.37 -12.45
N VAL A 14 0.24 3.47 -11.17
CA VAL A 14 1.51 2.93 -10.64
C VAL A 14 1.60 1.43 -10.88
N MET A 15 0.49 0.70 -10.70
CA MET A 15 0.43 -0.74 -11.00
C MET A 15 0.73 -1.03 -12.47
N LYS A 16 0.20 -0.22 -13.41
CA LYS A 16 0.49 -0.37 -14.84
C LYS A 16 1.94 -0.05 -15.16
N MET A 17 2.49 1.02 -14.58
CA MET A 17 3.87 1.48 -14.82
C MET A 17 4.91 0.47 -14.32
N THR A 18 4.70 -0.08 -13.12
CA THR A 18 5.68 -0.95 -12.45
C THR A 18 5.40 -2.43 -12.67
N SER A 19 4.17 -2.80 -13.06
CA SER A 19 3.70 -4.19 -13.08
C SER A 19 3.90 -4.94 -11.77
N PHE A 20 3.87 -4.24 -10.62
CA PHE A 20 4.17 -4.85 -9.32
C PHE A 20 3.23 -6.02 -8.99
N HIS A 21 1.98 -5.98 -9.50
CA HIS A 21 0.97 -7.01 -9.27
C HIS A 21 1.44 -8.43 -9.67
N LYS A 22 2.40 -8.54 -10.60
CA LYS A 22 2.97 -9.82 -11.05
C LYS A 22 3.80 -10.55 -9.99
N HIS A 23 4.23 -9.84 -8.94
CA HIS A 23 4.99 -10.42 -7.83
C HIS A 23 4.09 -11.07 -6.78
N PHE A 24 2.76 -10.90 -6.89
CA PHE A 24 1.83 -11.60 -6.03
C PHE A 24 1.59 -13.02 -6.54
N VAL A 25 2.06 -13.99 -5.77
CA VAL A 25 1.82 -15.41 -5.98
C VAL A 25 0.96 -15.99 -4.86
N HIS A 26 0.11 -16.95 -5.18
CA HIS A 26 -0.78 -17.56 -4.19
C HIS A 26 0.03 -18.35 -3.15
N ALA A 27 -0.24 -18.15 -1.85
CA ALA A 27 0.59 -18.66 -0.75
C ALA A 27 0.91 -20.17 -0.82
N VAL A 28 -0.07 -21.01 -1.20
CA VAL A 28 0.10 -22.48 -1.25
C VAL A 28 0.76 -22.97 -2.54
N ASN A 29 0.17 -22.67 -3.70
CA ASN A 29 0.57 -23.27 -4.97
C ASN A 29 1.57 -22.40 -5.76
N GLN A 30 1.92 -21.23 -5.24
CA GLN A 30 2.88 -20.28 -5.81
C GLN A 30 2.52 -19.85 -7.25
N LYS A 31 1.24 -19.96 -7.63
CA LYS A 31 0.77 -19.51 -8.95
C LYS A 31 0.65 -17.99 -8.99
N PRO A 32 1.05 -17.35 -10.09
CA PRO A 32 0.87 -15.91 -10.27
C PRO A 32 -0.61 -15.57 -10.37
N LEU A 33 -0.95 -14.34 -9.97
CA LEU A 33 -2.27 -13.79 -10.19
C LEU A 33 -2.40 -13.26 -11.62
N GLU A 34 -3.30 -13.84 -12.40
CA GLU A 34 -3.47 -13.50 -13.83
C GLU A 34 -4.86 -12.92 -14.16
N ASP A 35 -5.89 -13.25 -13.38
CA ASP A 35 -7.25 -12.77 -13.63
C ASP A 35 -7.36 -11.25 -13.35
N PRO A 36 -7.73 -10.43 -14.36
CA PRO A 36 -7.89 -8.99 -14.19
C PRO A 36 -8.85 -8.58 -13.05
N GLU A 37 -9.93 -9.32 -12.81
CA GLU A 37 -10.88 -8.99 -11.74
C GLU A 37 -10.33 -9.33 -10.35
N GLU A 38 -9.55 -10.41 -10.24
CA GLU A 38 -8.84 -10.75 -9.01
C GLU A 38 -7.72 -9.73 -8.74
N ILE A 39 -6.97 -9.31 -9.76
CA ILE A 39 -5.96 -8.25 -9.65
C ILE A 39 -6.61 -6.96 -9.15
N LYS A 40 -7.75 -6.56 -9.73
CA LYS A 40 -8.49 -5.37 -9.29
C LYS A 40 -8.92 -5.49 -7.83
N THR A 41 -9.44 -6.66 -7.43
CA THR A 41 -9.86 -6.94 -6.04
C THR A 41 -8.67 -6.88 -5.08
N LEU A 42 -7.52 -7.45 -5.46
CA LEU A 42 -6.28 -7.38 -4.70
C LEU A 42 -5.83 -5.93 -4.48
N ILE A 43 -5.87 -5.10 -5.53
CA ILE A 43 -5.53 -3.67 -5.42
C ILE A 43 -6.43 -2.97 -4.39
N PHE A 44 -7.75 -3.21 -4.42
CA PHE A 44 -8.65 -2.64 -3.42
C PHE A 44 -8.40 -3.18 -2.00
N ALA A 45 -8.01 -4.45 -1.85
CA ALA A 45 -7.62 -5.00 -0.56
C ALA A 45 -6.35 -4.32 -0.01
N ILE A 46 -5.32 -4.15 -0.85
CA ILE A 46 -4.10 -3.40 -0.51
C ILE A 46 -4.44 -1.97 -0.12
N MET A 47 -5.33 -1.30 -0.86
CA MET A 47 -5.78 0.05 -0.51
C MET A 47 -6.46 0.09 0.86
N GLY A 48 -7.35 -0.86 1.15
CA GLY A 48 -8.04 -0.92 2.45
C GLY A 48 -7.10 -1.08 3.63
N ILE A 49 -6.10 -1.96 3.49
CA ILE A 49 -5.09 -2.22 4.52
C ILE A 49 -4.10 -1.05 4.61
N GLY A 50 -3.53 -0.63 3.48
CA GLY A 50 -2.50 0.40 3.42
C GLY A 50 -2.99 1.81 3.78
N THR A 51 -4.28 2.09 3.65
CA THR A 51 -4.88 3.37 4.09
C THR A 51 -5.49 3.30 5.49
N ASN A 52 -5.42 2.15 6.17
CA ASN A 52 -6.03 1.93 7.49
C ASN A 52 -7.56 2.15 7.52
N VAL A 53 -8.21 2.10 6.35
CA VAL A 53 -9.67 2.21 6.19
C VAL A 53 -10.35 0.88 6.52
N GLY A 54 -9.70 -0.23 6.20
CA GLY A 54 -10.20 -1.59 6.40
C GLY A 54 -11.05 -2.11 5.25
N LEU A 55 -11.08 -3.44 5.10
CA LEU A 55 -11.74 -4.12 3.97
C LEU A 55 -13.26 -3.92 3.97
N THR A 56 -13.90 -3.84 5.14
CA THR A 56 -15.36 -3.62 5.26
C THR A 56 -15.80 -2.30 4.64
N LYS A 57 -15.12 -1.20 5.00
CA LYS A 57 -15.43 0.12 4.45
C LYS A 57 -15.13 0.21 2.95
N ILE A 58 -14.09 -0.47 2.48
CA ILE A 58 -13.82 -0.58 1.04
C ILE A 58 -14.97 -1.32 0.33
N ALA A 59 -15.42 -2.46 0.85
CA ALA A 59 -16.54 -3.20 0.29
C ALA A 59 -17.84 -2.37 0.27
N GLU A 60 -18.13 -1.60 1.32
CA GLU A 60 -19.28 -0.70 1.36
C GLU A 60 -19.21 0.44 0.33
N SER A 61 -17.98 0.84 -0.06
CA SER A 61 -17.75 1.89 -1.05
C SER A 61 -17.79 1.40 -2.50
N LEU A 62 -17.75 0.08 -2.72
CA LEU A 62 -17.69 -0.56 -4.03
C LEU A 62 -18.98 -1.34 -4.29
N ASN A 63 -19.59 -1.17 -5.47
CA ASN A 63 -20.83 -1.89 -5.78
C ASN A 63 -20.60 -3.35 -6.20
N ASP A 64 -19.43 -3.66 -6.76
CA ASP A 64 -19.19 -4.93 -7.48
C ASP A 64 -18.29 -5.91 -6.70
N ILE A 65 -17.67 -5.49 -5.60
CA ILE A 65 -16.68 -6.29 -4.86
C ILE A 65 -17.14 -6.47 -3.42
N SER A 66 -17.38 -7.71 -3.04
CA SER A 66 -17.79 -8.07 -1.69
C SER A 66 -16.62 -8.12 -0.70
N TYR A 67 -16.92 -7.92 0.59
CA TYR A 67 -15.95 -8.12 1.67
C TYR A 67 -15.28 -9.50 1.62
N LYS A 68 -16.03 -10.55 1.30
CA LYS A 68 -15.51 -11.92 1.24
C LYS A 68 -14.43 -12.07 0.15
N GLN A 69 -14.62 -11.42 -0.99
CA GLN A 69 -13.62 -11.43 -2.06
C GLN A 69 -12.36 -10.67 -1.64
N LEU A 70 -12.50 -9.51 -0.99
CA LEU A 70 -11.36 -8.75 -0.47
C LEU A 70 -10.58 -9.53 0.59
N ALA A 71 -11.28 -10.14 1.55
CA ALA A 71 -10.67 -10.95 2.60
C ALA A 71 -9.93 -12.16 2.01
N TYR A 72 -10.55 -12.86 1.06
CA TYR A 72 -9.91 -13.98 0.36
C TYR A 72 -8.62 -13.56 -0.35
N MET A 73 -8.62 -12.43 -1.06
CA MET A 73 -7.40 -11.92 -1.71
C MET A 73 -6.32 -11.54 -0.69
N SER A 74 -6.73 -10.91 0.41
CA SER A 74 -5.82 -10.56 1.51
C SER A 74 -5.15 -11.79 2.10
N ASP A 75 -5.92 -12.81 2.46
CA ASP A 75 -5.42 -14.00 3.17
C ASP A 75 -4.42 -14.81 2.33
N TRP A 76 -4.63 -14.88 1.02
CA TRP A 76 -3.86 -15.78 0.15
C TRP A 76 -2.76 -15.12 -0.67
N TRP A 77 -2.81 -13.80 -0.88
CA TRP A 77 -1.80 -13.08 -1.67
C TRP A 77 -1.07 -12.00 -0.86
N ILE A 78 -1.64 -11.43 0.19
CA ILE A 78 -0.99 -10.36 0.97
C ILE A 78 -0.28 -10.96 2.19
N PHE A 79 0.93 -11.46 1.98
CA PHE A 79 1.81 -11.96 3.03
C PHE A 79 3.25 -11.46 2.82
N ASP A 80 4.08 -11.59 3.86
CA ASP A 80 5.37 -10.91 3.97
C ASP A 80 6.28 -11.12 2.75
N ASP A 81 6.46 -12.36 2.27
CA ASP A 81 7.35 -12.64 1.13
C ASP A 81 6.87 -11.93 -0.15
N ASN A 82 5.57 -11.95 -0.42
CA ASN A 82 5.01 -11.22 -1.57
C ASN A 82 5.21 -9.71 -1.42
N LEU A 83 4.95 -9.17 -0.22
CA LEU A 83 5.14 -7.74 0.06
C LEU A 83 6.61 -7.32 -0.09
N GLN A 84 7.55 -8.14 0.36
CA GLN A 84 8.98 -7.90 0.18
C GLN A 84 9.37 -7.89 -1.30
N ASN A 85 8.88 -8.84 -2.09
CA ASN A 85 9.14 -8.89 -3.54
C ASN A 85 8.55 -7.69 -4.28
N VAL A 86 7.32 -7.31 -3.93
CA VAL A 86 6.63 -6.13 -4.47
C VAL A 86 7.41 -4.86 -4.12
N GLN A 87 7.82 -4.71 -2.86
CA GLN A 87 8.62 -3.57 -2.41
C GLN A 87 9.95 -3.49 -3.15
N ALA A 88 10.68 -4.60 -3.26
CA ALA A 88 11.93 -4.66 -4.01
C ALA A 88 11.73 -4.27 -5.48
N SER A 89 10.66 -4.74 -6.12
CA SER A 89 10.32 -4.35 -7.49
C SER A 89 10.04 -2.85 -7.61
N MET A 90 9.34 -2.25 -6.65
CA MET A 90 9.04 -0.81 -6.65
C MET A 90 10.31 0.02 -6.46
N VAL A 91 11.16 -0.35 -5.49
CA VAL A 91 12.45 0.31 -5.26
C VAL A 91 13.32 0.21 -6.50
N ASN A 92 13.45 -0.99 -7.08
CA ASN A 92 14.21 -1.19 -8.32
C ASN A 92 13.66 -0.40 -9.51
N TYR A 93 12.35 -0.16 -9.57
CA TYR A 93 11.76 0.70 -10.59
C TYR A 93 12.16 2.16 -10.36
N GLN A 94 12.07 2.65 -9.13
CA GLN A 94 12.46 4.01 -8.77
C GLN A 94 13.95 4.26 -9.05
N LEU A 95 14.82 3.32 -8.70
CA LEU A 95 16.28 3.41 -8.90
C LEU A 95 16.71 3.51 -10.37
N LYS A 96 15.84 3.15 -11.32
CA LYS A 96 16.11 3.33 -12.76
C LYS A 96 15.94 4.78 -13.20
N ASP A 97 15.26 5.61 -12.42
CA ASP A 97 15.05 7.01 -12.75
C ASP A 97 16.38 7.78 -12.60
N PRO A 98 16.87 8.49 -13.65
CA PRO A 98 18.08 9.29 -13.58
C PRO A 98 18.09 10.32 -12.44
N PHE A 99 16.92 10.79 -12.01
CA PHE A 99 16.81 11.75 -10.91
C PHE A 99 17.24 11.17 -9.56
N THR A 100 17.20 9.85 -9.37
CA THR A 100 17.65 9.22 -8.12
C THR A 100 19.12 9.49 -7.82
N ASN A 101 19.96 9.72 -8.85
CA ASN A 101 21.37 10.01 -8.65
C ASN A 101 21.64 11.37 -7.98
N PHE A 102 20.66 12.27 -7.93
CA PHE A 102 20.81 13.55 -7.21
C PHE A 102 20.51 13.44 -5.71
N TRP A 103 19.93 12.33 -5.25
CA TRP A 103 19.50 12.17 -3.86
C TRP A 103 20.54 11.52 -2.95
N GLY A 104 21.59 10.91 -3.52
CA GLY A 104 22.69 10.29 -2.79
C GLY A 104 23.18 9.00 -3.42
N ASP A 105 24.00 8.25 -2.68
CA ASP A 105 24.61 6.99 -3.11
C ASP A 105 24.05 5.75 -2.39
N GLY A 106 23.12 5.92 -1.44
CA GLY A 106 22.51 4.83 -0.68
C GLY A 106 23.21 4.48 0.62
N SER A 107 24.15 5.32 1.07
CA SER A 107 24.94 5.08 2.28
C SER A 107 24.29 5.60 3.56
N THR A 108 23.28 6.48 3.46
CA THR A 108 22.69 7.19 4.61
C THR A 108 21.18 7.01 4.69
N SER A 109 20.72 6.40 5.78
CA SER A 109 19.30 6.30 6.09
C SER A 109 18.97 6.95 7.44
N SER A 110 17.75 7.47 7.55
CA SER A 110 17.18 7.99 8.79
C SER A 110 15.77 7.47 8.99
N SER A 111 15.48 7.02 10.21
CA SER A 111 14.16 6.52 10.61
C SER A 111 13.56 7.41 11.69
N ASP A 112 12.32 7.85 11.52
CA ASP A 112 11.59 8.63 12.52
C ASP A 112 10.11 8.20 12.60
N GLY A 113 9.52 8.33 13.79
CA GLY A 113 8.11 8.05 14.05
C GLY A 113 7.29 9.34 14.07
N MET A 114 6.47 9.58 13.05
CA MET A 114 5.60 10.76 12.98
C MET A 114 4.20 10.45 13.46
N ARG A 115 3.69 11.25 14.40
CA ARG A 115 2.30 11.16 14.87
C ARG A 115 1.41 12.09 14.08
N VAL A 116 0.30 11.56 13.57
CA VAL A 116 -0.66 12.32 12.74
C VAL A 116 -2.08 12.12 13.27
N ASN A 117 -2.86 13.19 13.28
CA ASN A 117 -4.29 13.12 13.60
C ASN A 117 -5.01 12.34 12.49
N THR A 118 -5.89 11.43 12.87
CA THR A 118 -6.65 10.62 11.90
C THR A 118 -8.12 10.56 12.26
N ILE A 119 -8.94 10.13 11.30
CA ILE A 119 -10.31 9.68 11.53
C ILE A 119 -10.31 8.30 12.18
N ASP A 120 -11.48 7.84 12.61
CA ASP A 120 -11.70 6.48 13.11
C ASP A 120 -11.27 5.43 12.06
N SER A 121 -10.10 4.86 12.31
CA SER A 121 -9.39 3.85 11.53
C SER A 121 -8.93 2.72 12.46
N ILE A 122 -8.50 1.58 11.91
CA ILE A 122 -8.30 0.34 12.69
C ILE A 122 -7.26 0.56 13.81
N ASP A 123 -6.13 1.17 13.47
CA ASP A 123 -5.03 1.40 14.43
C ASP A 123 -5.07 2.76 15.14
N ALA A 124 -6.19 3.47 15.08
CA ALA A 124 -6.29 4.82 15.65
C ALA A 124 -6.44 4.78 17.17
N GLY A 125 -5.44 5.28 17.89
CA GLY A 125 -5.43 5.39 19.35
C GLY A 125 -5.64 6.82 19.85
N PHE A 126 -6.08 6.99 21.10
CA PHE A 126 -6.16 8.32 21.71
C PHE A 126 -4.79 8.78 22.23
N SER A 127 -4.46 10.06 22.03
CA SER A 127 -3.21 10.63 22.56
C SER A 127 -3.47 11.49 23.79
N HIS A 128 -2.94 11.07 24.94
CA HIS A 128 -3.02 11.89 26.15
C HIS A 128 -2.34 13.26 26.04
N LYS A 129 -1.34 13.41 25.13
CA LYS A 129 -0.54 14.64 24.99
C LYS A 129 -1.09 15.63 23.96
N LEU A 130 -1.90 15.19 23.00
CA LEU A 130 -2.41 16.00 21.88
C LEU A 130 -3.94 16.23 21.98
N GLY A 131 -4.54 15.92 23.13
CA GLY A 131 -5.98 16.00 23.39
C GLY A 131 -6.74 14.73 22.99
N GLN A 132 -8.05 14.70 23.21
CA GLN A 132 -8.92 13.54 22.94
C GLN A 132 -9.08 13.19 21.44
N LYS A 133 -8.19 13.65 20.56
CA LYS A 133 -8.22 13.31 19.14
C LYS A 133 -7.52 11.97 18.92
N LYS A 134 -8.04 11.18 17.97
CA LYS A 134 -7.39 9.92 17.57
C LYS A 134 -6.17 10.19 16.70
N ILE A 135 -5.12 9.41 16.92
CA ILE A 135 -3.80 9.56 16.34
C ILE A 135 -3.27 8.18 15.93
N ILE A 136 -2.51 8.16 14.85
CA ILE A 136 -1.68 7.02 14.43
C ILE A 136 -0.22 7.43 14.44
N THR A 137 0.67 6.48 14.72
CA THR A 137 2.13 6.67 14.57
C THR A 137 2.54 6.05 13.25
N LEU A 138 3.00 6.88 12.31
CA LEU A 138 3.56 6.47 11.03
C LEU A 138 5.07 6.36 11.18
N HIS A 139 5.62 5.18 10.97
CA HIS A 139 7.05 4.99 10.84
C HIS A 139 7.50 5.42 9.45
N LYS A 140 8.40 6.40 9.39
CA LYS A 140 8.99 6.89 8.15
C LYS A 140 10.45 6.50 8.12
N PHE A 141 10.88 6.08 6.94
CA PHE A 141 12.26 5.83 6.61
C PHE A 141 12.60 6.69 5.40
N ILE A 142 13.68 7.44 5.48
CA ILE A 142 14.23 8.22 4.37
C ILE A 142 15.61 7.64 4.10
N ASN A 143 15.83 7.21 2.86
CA ASN A 143 17.14 6.76 2.40
C ASN A 143 17.63 7.68 1.29
N ASP A 144 18.95 7.89 1.22
CA ASP A 144 19.58 8.67 0.16
C ASP A 144 19.72 7.87 -1.16
N LYS A 145 19.39 6.57 -1.17
CA LYS A 145 19.05 5.75 -2.34
C LYS A 145 18.36 4.44 -1.99
#